data_AF-A0A2S2DZV5-F1
#
_entry.id   AF-A0A2S2DZV5-F1
#
_cell.length_a   1.000
_cell.length_b   1.000
_cell.length_c   1.000
_cell.angle_alpha   90.00
_cell.angle_beta   90.00
_cell.angle_gamma   90.00
#
_symmetry.space_group_name_H-M   'P 1'
#
loop_
_entity.id
_entity.type
_entity.pdbx_description
1 polymer ?
#
loop_
_entity_poly.entity_id
_entity_poly.type
_entity_poly.pdbx_seq_one_letter_code
_entity_poly.pdbx_strand_id
1 'polypeptide(L)' 'MKERDNVGVLDSAIRSMVACVLLALAVEQIFPTAVNLIFVAVGAALWVSVSVGVCPLYKLLGVDTYHKVAH' A
#
# COMPACT_ATOMS: atom_id res chain seq x y z
N MET A 1 -11.90 1.84 -14.85
CA MET A 1 -10.55 2.38 -14.61
C MET A 1 -10.62 3.86 -14.89
N LYS A 2 -10.28 4.71 -13.91
CA LYS A 2 -10.53 6.16 -13.96
C LYS A 2 -9.19 6.83 -14.25
N GLU A 3 -9.15 7.88 -15.07
CA GLU A 3 -7.95 8.62 -15.53
C GLU A 3 -7.06 9.24 -14.43
N ARG A 4 -7.19 8.84 -13.15
CA ARG A 4 -6.55 9.47 -11.99
C ARG A 4 -5.69 8.51 -11.14
N ASP A 5 -5.48 7.28 -11.59
CA ASP A 5 -4.66 6.30 -10.89
C ASP A 5 -3.18 6.51 -11.27
N ASN A 6 -2.37 7.06 -10.36
CA ASN A 6 -0.92 7.31 -10.53
C ASN A 6 -0.04 6.11 -10.15
N VAL A 7 -0.67 5.02 -9.69
CA VAL A 7 0.01 3.86 -9.11
C VAL A 7 -0.23 2.67 -10.02
N GLY A 8 0.83 2.16 -10.65
CA GLY A 8 0.73 0.99 -11.51
C GLY A 8 0.19 -0.24 -10.76
N VAL A 9 -0.51 -1.12 -11.46
CA VAL A 9 -1.10 -2.36 -10.91
C VAL A 9 -0.07 -3.18 -10.13
N LEU A 10 1.20 -3.18 -10.58
CA LEU A 10 2.29 -3.88 -9.92
C LEU A 10 2.67 -3.29 -8.55
N ASP A 11 2.77 -1.97 -8.42
CA ASP A 11 3.09 -1.31 -7.13
C ASP A 11 1.92 -1.50 -6.14
N SER A 12 0.69 -1.36 -6.62
CA SER A 12 -0.53 -1.61 -5.83
C SER A 12 -0.62 -3.07 -5.34
N ALA A 13 -0.24 -4.03 -6.19
CA ALA A 13 -0.21 -5.45 -5.84
C ALA A 13 0.88 -5.77 -4.79
N ILE A 14 2.10 -5.26 -4.96
CA ILE A 14 3.17 -5.46 -3.98
C ILE A 14 2.78 -4.82 -2.65
N ARG A 15 2.25 -3.61 -2.68
CA ARG A 15 1.85 -2.87 -1.47
C ARG A 15 0.68 -3.54 -0.75
N SER A 16 -0.29 -4.09 -1.48
CA SER A 16 -1.39 -4.86 -0.87
C SER A 16 -0.90 -6.16 -0.25
N MET A 17 0.04 -6.86 -0.89
CA MET A 17 0.68 -8.04 -0.32
C MET A 17 1.41 -7.71 0.99
N VAL A 18 2.21 -6.65 1.01
CA VAL A 18 2.93 -6.22 2.23
C VAL A 18 1.94 -5.83 3.33
N ALA A 19 0.88 -5.10 3.00
CA ALA A 19 -0.15 -4.73 3.96
C ALA A 19 -0.83 -5.98 4.56
N CYS A 20 -1.20 -6.96 3.74
CA CYS A 20 -1.76 -8.23 4.19
C CYS A 20 -0.82 -8.98 5.14
N VAL A 21 0.47 -9.09 4.79
CA VAL A 21 1.46 -9.79 5.63
C VAL A 21 1.60 -9.10 6.98
N LEU A 22 1.74 -7.77 7.00
CA LEU A 22 1.87 -7.02 8.26
C LEU A 22 0.63 -7.14 9.15
N LEU A 23 -0.57 -7.06 8.57
CA LEU A 23 -1.81 -7.22 9.32
C LEU A 23 -1.99 -8.65 9.81
N ALA A 24 -1.66 -9.66 9.01
CA ALA A 24 -1.69 -11.06 9.44
C ALA A 24 -0.74 -11.31 10.61
N LEU A 25 0.52 -10.85 10.52
CA LEU A 25 1.50 -10.96 11.61
C LEU A 25 1.02 -10.27 12.89
N ALA A 26 0.33 -9.13 12.77
CA ALA A 26 -0.27 -8.47 13.91
C ALA A 26 -1.42 -9.28 14.53
N VAL A 27 -2.25 -9.96 13.74
CA VAL A 27 -3.37 -10.78 14.25
C VAL A 27 -2.86 -12.02 15.00
N GLU A 28 -1.79 -12.66 14.51
CA GLU A 28 -1.20 -13.84 15.16
C GLU A 28 -0.56 -13.52 16.53
N GLN A 29 -0.36 -12.24 16.86
CA GLN A 29 0.21 -11.76 18.14
C GLN A 29 1.55 -12.44 18.52
N ILE A 30 2.33 -12.87 17.51
CA ILE A 30 3.62 -13.56 17.72
C ILE A 30 4.67 -12.63 18.32
N PHE A 31 4.57 -11.33 18.03
CA PHE A 31 5.51 -10.31 18.52
C PHE A 31 5.00 -9.57 19.76
N PRO A 32 5.87 -8.86 20.50
CA PRO A 32 5.45 -8.02 21.62
C PRO A 32 4.41 -6.97 21.21
N THR A 33 3.52 -6.60 22.13
CA THR A 33 2.37 -5.70 21.88
C THR A 33 2.76 -4.39 21.18
N ALA A 34 3.90 -3.79 21.55
CA ALA A 34 4.40 -2.58 20.92
C ALA A 34 4.71 -2.78 19.41
N VAL A 35 5.28 -3.92 19.04
CA VAL A 35 5.60 -4.27 17.65
C VAL A 35 4.32 -4.55 16.87
N ASN A 36 3.36 -5.28 17.47
CA ASN A 36 2.06 -5.53 16.82
C ASN A 36 1.32 -4.23 16.53
N LEU A 37 1.35 -3.26 17.46
CA LEU A 37 0.76 -1.93 17.26
C LEU A 37 1.37 -1.20 16.05
N ILE A 38 2.70 -1.27 15.87
CA ILE A 38 3.38 -0.69 14.71
C ILE A 38 2.94 -1.41 13.43
N PHE A 39 2.88 -2.74 13.42
CA PHE A 39 2.42 -3.51 12.27
C PHE A 39 0.96 -3.20 11.89
N VAL A 40 0.06 -3.04 12.86
CA VAL A 40 -1.31 -2.61 12.59
C VAL A 40 -1.33 -1.21 11.98
N ALA A 41 -0.61 -0.25 12.57
CA ALA A 41 -0.60 1.13 12.08
C ALA A 41 -0.05 1.24 10.66
N VAL A 42 1.09 0.60 10.40
CA VAL A 42 1.75 0.61 9.08
C VAL A 42 0.94 -0.20 8.05
N GLY A 43 0.47 -1.39 8.42
CA GLY A 43 -0.35 -2.25 7.56
C GLY A 43 -1.66 -1.58 7.16
N ALA A 44 -2.36 -0.93 8.10
CA ALA A 44 -3.59 -0.20 7.83
C ALA A 44 -3.35 1.02 6.92
N ALA A 45 -2.28 1.78 7.15
CA ALA A 45 -1.92 2.92 6.31
C ALA A 45 -1.62 2.48 4.86
N LEU A 46 -0.88 1.37 4.69
CA LEU A 46 -0.61 0.79 3.38
C LEU A 46 -1.89 0.29 2.71
N TRP A 47 -2.75 -0.41 3.44
CA TRP A 47 -4.03 -0.92 2.92
C TRP A 47 -4.95 0.20 2.42
N VAL A 48 -5.09 1.28 3.19
CA VAL A 48 -5.88 2.46 2.79
C VAL A 48 -5.26 3.09 1.54
N SER A 49 -3.93 3.21 1.47
CA SER A 49 -3.26 3.81 0.31
C SER A 49 -3.47 3.02 -0.99
N VAL A 50 -3.56 1.69 -0.91
CA VAL A 50 -3.87 0.80 -2.06
C VAL A 50 -5.35 0.90 -2.43
N SER A 51 -6.24 0.87 -1.44
CA SER A 51 -7.70 0.87 -1.66
C SER A 51 -8.20 2.14 -2.37
N VAL A 52 -7.50 3.26 -2.15
CA VAL A 52 -7.82 4.53 -2.82
C VAL A 52 -7.31 4.57 -4.27
N GLY A 53 -6.40 3.68 -4.69
CA GLY A 53 -5.80 3.68 -6.03
C GLY A 53 -4.88 4.88 -6.31
N VAL A 54 -4.73 5.77 -5.33
CA VAL A 54 -3.94 6.99 -5.41
C VAL A 54 -3.03 7.04 -4.18
N CYS A 55 -1.72 6.96 -4.38
CA CYS A 55 -0.78 7.22 -3.30
C CYS A 55 -0.64 8.76 -3.16
N PRO A 56 -1.15 9.40 -2.10
CA PRO A 56 -1.09 10.85 -1.94
C PRO A 56 0.36 11.35 -1.90
N LEU A 57 1.30 10.51 -1.42
CA LEU A 57 2.73 10.82 -1.44
C LEU A 57 3.28 10.89 -2.86
N TYR A 58 2.91 9.96 -3.74
CA TYR A 58 3.38 9.95 -5.14
C TYR A 58 2.73 11.09 -5.92
N LYS A 59 1.46 11.40 -5.62
CA LYS A 59 0.77 12.57 -6.16
C LYS A 59 1.41 13.88 -5.73
N LEU A 60 1.87 13.97 -4.47
CA LEU A 60 2.59 15.13 -3.94
C LEU A 60 3.99 15.26 -4.55
N LEU A 61 4.64 14.12 -4.82
CA LEU A 61 5.98 14.05 -5.43
C LEU A 61 5.95 14.12 -6.97
N GLY A 62 4.78 14.17 -7.60
CA GLY A 62 4.65 14.17 -9.06
C GLY A 62 5.13 12.87 -9.74
N VAL A 63 5.27 11.78 -8.97
CA VAL A 63 5.73 10.49 -9.49
C VAL A 63 4.54 9.72 -10.03
N ASP A 64 4.67 9.31 -11.28
CA ASP A 64 3.72 8.45 -11.98
C ASP A 64 4.41 7.10 -12.23
N THR A 65 4.04 6.06 -11.47
CA THR A 65 4.56 4.70 -11.70
C THR A 65 3.68 3.93 -12.68
N TYR A 66 2.72 4.60 -13.32
CA TYR A 66 1.96 3.99 -14.39
C TYR A 66 2.89 3.73 -15.58
N HIS A 67 3.10 2.46 -15.88
CA HIS A 67 3.81 2.05 -17.08
C HIS A 67 2.94 2.45 -18.27
N LYS A 68 3.26 3.56 -18.93
CA LYS A 68 2.69 3.86 -20.24
C LYS A 68 3.26 2.81 -21.20
N VAL A 69 2.50 1.75 -21.45
CA VAL A 69 2.74 0.90 -22.61
C VAL A 69 2.56 1.82 -23.82
N ALA A 70 3.66 2.23 -24.44
CA ALA A 70 3.65 3.01 -25.66
C ALA A 70 2.97 2.15 -26.74
N HIS A 71 1.76 2.54 -27.10
CA HIS A 71 1.11 2.12 -28.34
C HIS A 71 1.18 3.28 -29.33
#